data_AF-A0A378SKC2-F1
#
_entry.id   AF-A0A378SKC2-F1
#
_cell.length_a   1.000
_cell.length_b   1.000
_cell.length_c   1.000
_cell.angle_alpha   90.00
_cell.angle_beta   90.00
_cell.angle_gamma   90.00
#
_symmetry.space_group_name_H-M   'P 1'
#
loop_
_entity.id
_entity.type
_entity.pdbx_description
1 polymer ?
#
loop_
_entity_poly.entity_id
_entity_poly.type
_entity_poly.pdbx_seq_one_letter_code
_entity_poly.pdbx_strand_id
1 'polypeptide(L)'
;MPLELASFFRTTLPLDLKGLEAADDGRYHSLWMPDHLVSFWPDSIWTPEFTDLAEVSPSPHRYLDTLALAGAVAVRTTRTRLATSVLDTVRRHPVMLA
;
A
#
# COMPACT_ATOMS: atom_id res chain seq x y z
N MET A 1 2.29 24.57 11.75
CA MET A 1 2.05 24.00 10.40
C MET A 1 1.15 22.79 10.59
N PRO A 2 -0.10 22.78 10.09
CA PRO A 2 -0.97 21.61 10.26
C PRO A 2 -0.47 20.48 9.36
N LEU A 3 -0.28 19.28 9.93
CA LEU A 3 0.02 18.07 9.17
C LEU A 3 -1.26 17.62 8.45
N GLU A 4 -1.23 17.61 7.13
CA GLU A 4 -2.27 16.97 6.32
C GLU A 4 -1.91 15.49 6.13
N LEU A 5 -2.69 14.61 6.73
CA LEU A 5 -2.64 13.16 6.50
C LEU A 5 -3.46 12.84 5.25
N ALA A 6 -2.78 12.52 4.15
CA ALA A 6 -3.43 11.85 3.02
C ALA A 6 -3.33 10.34 3.25
N SER A 7 -4.46 9.66 3.51
CA SER A 7 -4.53 8.20 3.48
C SER A 7 -5.17 7.76 2.16
N PHE A 8 -4.43 7.01 1.35
CA PHE A 8 -4.95 6.37 0.15
C PHE A 8 -4.99 4.86 0.39
N PHE A 9 -6.15 4.33 0.77
CA PHE A 9 -6.38 2.88 0.92
C PHE A 9 -6.73 2.18 -0.41
N ARG A 10 -6.37 2.75 -1.56
CA ARG A 10 -6.74 2.20 -2.87
C ARG A 10 -5.58 1.43 -3.49
N THR A 11 -5.45 0.15 -3.16
CA THR A 11 -4.63 -0.75 -3.98
C THR A 11 -5.34 -2.06 -4.24
N THR A 12 -6.34 -2.01 -5.12
CA THR A 12 -6.83 -3.18 -5.87
C THR A 12 -6.72 -2.99 -7.38
N LEU A 13 -6.23 -1.82 -7.83
CA LEU A 13 -5.99 -1.43 -9.22
C LEU A 13 -4.49 -1.46 -9.53
N PRO A 14 -4.06 -1.56 -10.82
CA PRO A 14 -2.65 -1.48 -11.17
C PRO A 14 -2.02 -0.22 -10.56
N LEU A 15 -0.97 -0.43 -9.78
CA LEU A 15 -0.31 0.63 -9.05
C LEU A 15 0.39 1.57 -10.04
N ASP A 16 -0.12 2.80 -10.18
CA ASP A 16 0.56 3.85 -10.93
C ASP A 16 1.56 4.59 -10.02
N LEU A 17 2.85 4.44 -10.33
CA LEU A 17 3.94 5.11 -9.60
C LEU A 17 4.26 6.52 -10.11
N LYS A 18 3.51 7.06 -11.09
CA LYS A 18 3.77 8.40 -11.64
C LYS A 18 3.70 9.53 -10.61
N GLY A 19 2.96 9.35 -9.52
CA GLY A 19 2.81 10.35 -8.46
C GLY A 19 4.00 10.49 -7.51
N LEU A 20 5.03 9.64 -7.63
CA LEU A 20 6.12 9.60 -6.65
C LEU A 20 6.94 10.89 -6.58
N GLU A 21 7.15 11.60 -7.69
CA GLU A 21 7.90 12.86 -7.68
C GLU A 21 7.23 13.91 -6.79
N ALA A 22 5.90 14.07 -6.91
CA ALA A 22 5.14 14.96 -6.05
C ALA A 22 5.09 14.49 -4.58
N ALA A 23 5.15 13.18 -4.36
CA ALA A 23 5.19 12.59 -3.02
C ALA A 23 6.59 12.69 -2.37
N ASP A 24 7.64 12.89 -3.18
CA ASP A 24 9.04 13.04 -2.79
C ASP A 24 9.51 14.50 -2.77
N ASP A 25 8.64 15.48 -3.06
CA ASP A 25 9.00 16.91 -3.20
C ASP A 25 9.56 17.55 -1.90
N GLY A 26 9.44 16.86 -0.76
CA GLY A 26 9.88 17.30 0.56
C GLY A 26 8.77 17.91 1.43
N ARG A 27 7.53 17.97 0.94
CA ARG A 27 6.35 18.35 1.73
C ARG A 27 5.96 17.26 2.73
N TYR A 28 6.13 16.00 2.35
CA TYR A 28 5.72 14.86 3.18
C TYR A 28 6.88 14.31 4.01
N HIS A 29 6.59 13.98 5.28
CA HIS A 29 7.59 13.38 6.16
C HIS A 29 7.90 11.92 5.77
N SER A 30 6.87 11.15 5.41
CA SER A 30 7.02 9.76 4.99
C SER A 30 5.91 9.26 4.07
N LEU A 31 6.24 8.27 3.24
CA LEU A 31 5.28 7.49 2.45
C LEU A 31 5.02 6.16 3.15
N TRP A 32 3.75 5.86 3.36
CA TRP A 32 3.32 4.67 4.10
C TRP A 32 2.70 3.65 3.16
N MET A 33 3.20 2.42 3.25
CA MET A 33 2.78 1.31 2.42
C MET A 33 2.36 0.17 3.35
N PRO A 34 1.06 -0.03 3.60
CA PRO A 34 0.59 -1.07 4.51
C PRO A 34 0.68 -2.46 3.89
N ASP A 35 1.06 -3.45 4.71
CA ASP A 35 1.10 -4.86 4.30
C ASP A 35 -0.06 -5.64 4.89
N HIS A 36 -0.80 -6.35 4.04
CA HIS A 36 -1.90 -7.21 4.47
C HIS A 36 -1.85 -8.56 3.75
N LEU A 37 -2.02 -9.64 4.52
CA LEU A 37 -2.22 -10.98 3.95
C LEU A 37 -3.64 -11.14 3.42
N VAL A 38 -4.60 -10.62 4.17
CA VAL A 38 -6.03 -10.65 3.84
C VAL A 38 -6.63 -9.27 4.06
N SER A 39 -7.68 -9.00 3.31
CA SER A 39 -8.41 -7.75 3.42
C SER A 39 -9.20 -7.71 4.72
N PHE A 40 -9.55 -6.50 5.13
CA PHE A 40 -10.60 -6.28 6.11
C PHE A 40 -11.97 -6.78 5.61
N TRP A 41 -12.19 -6.78 4.29
CA TRP A 41 -13.46 -7.20 3.68
C TRP A 41 -13.47 -8.69 3.37
N PRO A 42 -14.52 -9.45 3.78
CA PRO A 42 -14.69 -10.83 3.38
C PRO A 42 -15.17 -10.95 1.93
N ASP A 43 -14.86 -12.08 1.28
CA ASP A 43 -15.28 -12.38 -0.09
C ASP A 43 -16.81 -12.31 -0.29
N SER A 44 -17.59 -12.67 0.74
CA SER A 44 -19.07 -12.72 0.66
C SER A 44 -19.72 -11.37 0.41
N ILE A 45 -19.02 -10.26 0.68
CA ILE A 45 -19.50 -8.90 0.42
C ILE A 45 -18.68 -8.19 -0.66
N TRP A 46 -17.72 -8.88 -1.29
CA TRP A 46 -16.93 -8.32 -2.39
C TRP A 46 -17.65 -8.49 -3.72
N THR A 47 -18.80 -7.84 -3.83
CA THR A 47 -19.67 -7.87 -5.00
C THR A 47 -20.01 -6.46 -5.46
N PRO A 48 -20.42 -6.27 -6.73
CA PRO A 48 -20.87 -4.97 -7.22
C PRO A 48 -22.09 -4.40 -6.48
N GLU A 49 -22.80 -5.22 -5.71
CA GLU A 49 -23.89 -4.75 -4.83
C GLU A 49 -23.37 -3.85 -3.70
N PHE A 50 -22.19 -4.17 -3.15
CA PHE A 50 -21.62 -3.47 -1.99
C PHE A 50 -20.44 -2.57 -2.34
N THR A 51 -19.75 -2.81 -3.48
CA THR A 51 -18.66 -1.95 -3.93
C THR A 51 -18.37 -2.08 -5.43
N ASP A 52 -18.28 -0.93 -6.12
CA ASP A 52 -17.85 -0.86 -7.52
C ASP A 52 -16.42 -1.41 -7.74
N LEU A 53 -15.61 -1.50 -6.67
CA LEU A 53 -14.26 -2.09 -6.76
C LEU A 53 -14.29 -3.57 -7.15
N ALA A 54 -15.39 -4.28 -6.88
CA ALA A 54 -15.55 -5.67 -7.26
C ALA A 54 -15.63 -5.87 -8.78
N GLU A 55 -15.98 -4.83 -9.55
CA GLU A 55 -16.00 -4.89 -11.02
C GLU A 55 -14.61 -4.94 -11.64
N VAL A 56 -13.64 -4.30 -10.98
CA VAL A 56 -12.27 -4.11 -11.48
C VAL A 56 -11.24 -4.97 -10.75
N SER A 57 -11.54 -5.43 -9.54
CA SER A 57 -10.72 -6.33 -8.76
C SER A 57 -11.48 -7.59 -8.39
N PRO A 58 -11.07 -8.77 -8.92
CA PRO A 58 -11.78 -10.03 -8.68
C PRO A 58 -11.81 -10.52 -7.22
N SER A 59 -11.02 -9.93 -6.33
CA SER A 59 -10.96 -10.30 -4.91
C SER A 59 -10.57 -9.10 -4.04
N PRO A 60 -11.08 -9.01 -2.80
CA PRO A 60 -10.67 -7.99 -1.85
C PRO A 60 -9.23 -8.19 -1.36
N HIS A 61 -8.69 -9.40 -1.51
CA HIS A 61 -7.40 -9.82 -0.96
C HIS A 61 -6.22 -9.59 -1.91
N ARG A 62 -6.43 -8.92 -3.04
CA ARG A 62 -5.39 -8.65 -4.05
C ARG A 62 -4.48 -7.51 -3.60
N TYR A 63 -3.45 -7.83 -2.83
CA TYR A 63 -2.40 -6.89 -2.41
C TYR A 63 -1.05 -7.21 -3.06
N LEU A 64 -0.23 -6.17 -3.25
CA LEU A 64 1.18 -6.33 -3.62
C LEU A 64 2.01 -6.71 -2.39
N ASP A 65 3.14 -7.37 -2.61
CA ASP A 65 4.13 -7.56 -1.56
C ASP A 65 4.75 -6.20 -1.18
N THR A 66 4.54 -5.77 0.05
CA THR A 66 4.93 -4.42 0.50
C THR A 66 6.43 -4.19 0.48
N LEU A 67 7.26 -5.21 0.78
CA LEU A 67 8.71 -5.05 0.76
C LEU A 67 9.24 -4.93 -0.67
N ALA A 68 8.70 -5.74 -1.59
CA ALA A 68 9.02 -5.62 -3.01
C ALA A 68 8.60 -4.24 -3.56
N LEU A 69 7.41 -3.78 -3.18
CA LEU A 69 6.95 -2.45 -3.57
C LEU A 69 7.83 -1.35 -2.98
N ALA A 70 8.26 -1.48 -1.72
CA ALA A 70 9.09 -0.49 -1.06
C ALA A 70 10.44 -0.36 -1.78
N GLY A 71 11.02 -1.48 -2.23
CA GLY A 71 12.21 -1.47 -3.08
C GLY A 71 11.99 -0.70 -4.39
N ALA A 72 10.86 -0.91 -5.07
CA ALA A 72 10.54 -0.20 -6.31
C ALA A 72 10.30 1.31 -6.12
N VAL A 73 9.74 1.72 -4.98
CA VAL A 73 9.59 3.14 -4.61
C VAL A 73 10.94 3.73 -4.22
N ALA A 74 11.74 3.03 -3.43
CA ALA A 74 13.03 3.50 -2.91
C ALA A 74 14.01 3.90 -4.02
N VAL A 75 14.02 3.20 -5.15
CA VAL A 75 14.88 3.54 -6.29
C VAL A 75 14.43 4.79 -7.06
N ARG A 76 13.25 5.34 -6.76
CA ARG A 76 12.64 6.51 -7.43
C ARG A 76 12.44 7.71 -6.50
N THR A 77 12.71 7.56 -5.21
CA THR A 77 12.53 8.59 -4.19
C THR A 77 13.84 8.81 -3.44
N THR A 78 14.15 10.05 -3.10
CA THR A 78 15.43 10.44 -2.47
C THR A 78 15.26 11.25 -1.19
N ARG A 79 14.07 11.81 -0.94
CA ARG A 79 13.84 12.78 0.14
C ARG A 79 12.89 12.23 1.20
N THR A 80 11.78 11.63 0.78
CA THR A 80 10.73 11.15 1.67
C THR A 80 11.08 9.76 2.21
N ARG A 81 10.94 9.60 3.53
CA ARG A 81 11.21 8.31 4.19
C ARG A 81 10.12 7.31 3.85
N LEU A 82 10.51 6.05 3.63
CA LEU A 82 9.55 4.96 3.43
C LEU A 82 9.24 4.30 4.76
N ALA A 83 7.97 4.03 5.00
CA ALA A 83 7.50 3.30 6.17
C ALA A 83 6.49 2.23 5.74
N THR A 84 6.47 1.14 6.50
CA THR A 84 5.38 0.19 6.49
C THR A 84 4.63 0.27 7.82
N SER A 85 3.44 -0.31 7.88
CA SER A 85 2.66 -0.42 9.12
C SER A 85 2.54 -1.88 9.52
N VAL A 86 1.35 -2.48 9.37
CA VAL A 86 1.16 -3.91 9.47
C VAL A 86 2.18 -4.56 8.54
N LEU A 87 2.97 -5.48 9.07
CA LEU A 87 3.88 -6.35 8.33
C LEU A 87 3.57 -7.75 8.78
N ASP A 88 3.21 -8.63 7.85
CA ASP A 88 2.77 -9.97 8.21
C ASP A 88 3.97 -10.83 8.65
N THR A 89 4.12 -10.96 9.97
CA THR A 89 5.15 -11.78 10.61
C THR A 89 4.86 -13.27 10.56
N VAL A 90 3.62 -13.68 10.23
CA VAL A 90 3.25 -15.11 10.10
C VAL A 90 3.83 -15.69 8.81
N ARG A 91 3.89 -14.89 7.73
CA ARG A 91 4.42 -15.34 6.43
C ARG A 91 5.91 -15.10 6.21
N ARG A 92 6.62 -14.47 7.16
CA ARG A 92 8.05 -14.11 7.01
C ARG A 92 8.86 -14.59 8.21
N HIS A 93 9.94 -15.31 7.94
CA HIS A 93 10.91 -15.66 8.98
C HIS A 93 11.50 -14.38 9.61
N PRO A 94 11.73 -14.30 10.93
CA PRO A 94 12.25 -13.09 11.58
C PRO A 94 13.54 -12.54 10.97
N VAL A 95 14.43 -13.41 10.48
CA VAL A 95 15.66 -13.01 9.76
C VAL A 95 15.39 -12.24 8.48
N MET A 96 14.24 -12.46 7.82
CA MET A 96 13.85 -11.69 6.64
C MET A 96 13.30 -10.30 6.99
N LEU A 97 13.01 -10.05 8.27
CA LEU A 97 12.44 -8.80 8.77
C LEU A 97 13.49 -7.86 9.38
N ALA A 98 14.62 -8.41 9.84
CA ALA A 98 15.70 -7.69 10.51
C ALA A 98 16.70 -7.11 9.50
#